data_AF-A0A094IWW7-F1
#
_entry.id   AF-A0A094IWW7-F1
#
_cell.length_a   1.000
_cell.length_b   1.000
_cell.length_c   1.000
_cell.angle_alpha   90.00
_cell.angle_beta   90.00
_cell.angle_gamma   90.00
#
_symmetry.space_group_name_H-M   'P 1'
#
loop_
_entity.id
_entity.type
_entity.pdbx_description
1 polymer ?
#
loop_
_entity_poly.entity_id
_entity_poly.type
_entity_poly.pdbx_seq_one_letter_code
_entity_poly.pdbx_strand_id
1 'polypeptide(L)'
;MKFRKPTFIDTLDLIGFIAPSYDMRDLERYAQAFGTRMYERHSAIGDALTTAYLFVELLEQFRMRGYRTWGELLRATDSQMRSISF
;
A
#
# COMPACT_ATOMS: atom_id res chain seq x y z
N MET A 1 -18.28 -0.93 -25.74
CA MET A 1 -18.08 -0.12 -24.52
C MET A 1 -16.60 -0.21 -24.13
N LYS A 2 -15.88 0.91 -24.06
CA LYS A 2 -14.44 0.90 -23.74
C LYS A 2 -14.29 0.89 -22.22
N PHE A 3 -13.63 -0.12 -21.65
CA PHE A 3 -13.39 -0.19 -20.21
C PHE A 3 -12.43 0.93 -19.79
N ARG A 4 -12.89 1.83 -18.91
CA ARG A 4 -12.06 2.88 -18.33
C ARG A 4 -11.52 2.34 -17.01
N LYS A 5 -10.20 2.11 -16.94
CA LYS A 5 -9.55 1.61 -15.73
C LYS A 5 -9.83 2.59 -14.58
N PRO A 6 -10.40 2.15 -13.44
CA PRO A 6 -10.60 3.03 -12.30
C PRO A 6 -9.24 3.42 -11.71
N THR A 7 -9.20 4.58 -11.08
CA THR A 7 -8.06 4.96 -10.24
C THR A 7 -8.04 4.06 -9.01
N PHE A 8 -6.88 3.50 -8.70
CA PHE A 8 -6.67 2.62 -7.55
C PHE A 8 -5.30 2.91 -6.95
N ILE A 9 -5.12 2.51 -5.70
CA ILE A 9 -3.82 2.52 -5.01
C ILE A 9 -3.48 1.06 -4.72
N ASP A 10 -2.33 0.61 -5.20
CA ASP A 10 -1.76 -0.66 -4.74
C ASP A 10 -1.01 -0.40 -3.42
N THR A 11 -1.39 -1.14 -2.38
CA THR A 11 -0.78 -1.00 -1.05
C THR A 11 0.71 -1.33 -1.11
N LEU A 12 1.13 -2.24 -2.00
CA LEU A 12 2.53 -2.60 -2.18
C LEU A 12 3.35 -1.46 -2.82
N ASP A 13 2.73 -0.60 -3.64
CA ASP A 13 3.43 0.58 -4.19
C ASP A 13 3.70 1.61 -3.09
N LEU A 14 2.70 1.83 -2.23
CA LEU A 14 2.86 2.72 -1.08
C LEU A 14 3.88 2.20 -0.07
N ILE A 15 3.90 0.88 0.17
CA ILE A 15 4.94 0.26 1.00
C ILE A 15 6.32 0.46 0.37
N GLY A 16 6.48 0.22 -0.93
CA GLY A 16 7.76 0.43 -1.61
C GLY A 16 8.24 1.87 -1.52
N PHE A 17 7.33 2.84 -1.56
CA PHE A 17 7.64 4.25 -1.32
C PHE A 17 8.09 4.52 0.12
N ILE A 18 7.39 3.98 1.11
CA ILE A 18 7.64 4.22 2.54
C ILE A 18 8.86 3.46 3.08
N ALA A 19 9.07 2.25 2.58
CA ALA A 19 10.07 1.28 3.03
C ALA A 19 10.68 0.54 1.82
N PRO A 20 11.52 1.21 1.00
CA PRO A 20 12.01 0.67 -0.28
C PRO A 20 12.86 -0.60 -0.17
N SER A 21 13.48 -0.86 0.99
CA SER A 21 14.27 -2.09 1.23
C SER A 21 13.41 -3.29 1.67
N TYR A 22 12.10 -3.14 1.78
CA TYR A 22 11.19 -4.15 2.33
C TYR A 22 10.61 -5.07 1.24
N ASP A 23 11.42 -6.01 0.75
CA ASP A 23 11.05 -6.92 -0.36
C ASP A 23 10.23 -8.16 0.08
N MET A 24 9.68 -8.16 1.30
CA MET A 24 8.84 -9.27 1.77
C MET A 24 7.40 -9.12 1.29
N ARG A 25 7.04 -9.75 0.17
CA ARG A 25 5.67 -9.75 -0.40
C ARG A 25 4.68 -10.63 0.38
N ASP A 26 4.55 -10.41 1.68
CA ASP A 26 3.62 -11.13 2.55
C ASP A 26 2.80 -10.13 3.38
N LEU A 27 1.48 -10.17 3.18
CA LEU A 27 0.52 -9.25 3.83
C LEU A 27 0.61 -9.29 5.37
N GLU A 28 0.88 -10.45 5.96
CA GLU A 28 1.04 -10.57 7.42
C GLU A 28 2.31 -9.90 7.91
N ARG A 29 3.41 -10.08 7.19
CA ARG A 29 4.68 -9.42 7.50
C ARG A 29 4.51 -7.91 7.46
N TYR A 30 3.82 -7.38 6.45
CA TYR A 30 3.51 -5.96 6.39
C TYR A 30 2.58 -5.52 7.51
N ALA A 31 1.51 -6.26 7.79
CA ALA A 31 0.59 -5.92 8.87
C ALA A 31 1.31 -5.83 10.23
N GLN A 32 2.20 -6.78 10.51
CA GLN A 32 3.04 -6.78 11.71
C GLN A 32 4.06 -5.62 11.71
N ALA A 33 4.76 -5.40 10.59
CA ALA A 33 5.81 -4.37 10.48
C ALA A 33 5.27 -2.96 10.65
N PHE A 34 4.06 -2.70 10.16
CA PHE A 34 3.37 -1.43 10.31
C PHE A 34 2.48 -1.37 11.55
N GLY A 35 2.40 -2.43 12.37
CA GLY A 35 1.68 -2.41 13.65
C GLY A 35 0.15 -2.37 13.51
N THR A 36 -0.41 -2.94 12.44
CA THR A 36 -1.85 -2.92 12.17
C THR A 36 -2.53 -4.25 12.52
N ARG A 37 -3.87 -4.25 12.57
CA ARG A 37 -4.68 -5.42 12.91
C ARG A 37 -4.64 -6.46 11.81
N MET A 38 -4.54 -7.72 12.20
CA MET A 38 -4.71 -8.86 11.30
C MET A 38 -6.06 -9.52 11.50
N TYR A 39 -6.66 -9.95 10.39
CA TYR A 39 -7.90 -10.73 10.36
C TYR A 39 -7.59 -12.14 9.82
N GLU A 40 -8.55 -13.06 9.92
CA GLU A 40 -8.39 -14.45 9.47
C GLU A 40 -7.95 -14.52 8.00
N ARG A 41 -6.65 -14.75 7.81
CA ARG A 41 -5.99 -14.77 6.50
C ARG A 41 -6.43 -15.98 5.68
N HIS A 42 -6.17 -15.90 4.37
CA HIS A 42 -6.56 -16.93 3.41
C HIS A 42 -8.09 -17.02 3.22
N SER A 43 -8.80 -15.98 3.66
CA SER A 43 -10.16 -15.67 3.28
C SER A 43 -10.15 -14.32 2.56
N ALA A 44 -10.93 -14.19 1.48
CA ALA A 44 -10.99 -12.94 0.72
C ALA A 44 -11.43 -11.75 1.61
N ILE A 45 -12.32 -12.00 2.57
CA ILE A 45 -12.79 -10.98 3.52
C ILE A 45 -11.70 -10.58 4.53
N GLY A 46 -10.97 -11.55 5.08
CA GLY A 46 -9.89 -11.28 6.02
C GLY A 46 -8.70 -10.58 5.37
N ASP A 47 -8.37 -10.95 4.14
CA ASP A 47 -7.33 -10.27 3.36
C ASP A 47 -7.75 -8.84 3.00
N ALA A 48 -9.02 -8.62 2.63
CA ALA A 48 -9.55 -7.29 2.35
C ALA A 48 -9.57 -6.38 3.60
N LEU A 49 -10.01 -6.92 4.75
CA LEU A 49 -9.97 -6.19 6.01
C LEU A 49 -8.53 -5.86 6.41
N THR A 50 -7.64 -6.85 6.41
CA THR A 50 -6.22 -6.64 6.74
C THR A 50 -5.59 -5.59 5.84
N THR A 51 -5.88 -5.62 4.53
CA THR A 51 -5.41 -4.61 3.57
C THR A 51 -5.97 -3.22 3.89
N ALA A 52 -7.25 -3.09 4.23
CA ALA A 52 -7.84 -1.78 4.57
C ALA A 52 -7.21 -1.16 5.82
N TYR A 53 -6.99 -1.96 6.87
CA TYR A 53 -6.35 -1.49 8.09
C TYR A 53 -4.87 -1.16 7.89
N LEU A 54 -4.16 -1.95 7.07
CA LEU A 54 -2.79 -1.63 6.67
C LEU A 54 -2.73 -0.34 5.87
N PHE A 55 -3.64 -0.15 4.92
CA PHE A 55 -3.69 1.05 4.08
C PHE A 55 -3.88 2.33 4.91
N VAL A 56 -4.76 2.32 5.91
CA VAL A 56 -4.96 3.47 6.82
C VAL A 56 -3.67 3.83 7.55
N GLU A 57 -2.94 2.84 8.07
CA GLU A 57 -1.67 3.09 8.74
C GLU A 57 -0.61 3.65 7.78
N LEU A 58 -0.53 3.11 6.56
CA LEU A 58 0.38 3.63 5.54
C LEU A 58 0.05 5.08 5.16
N LEU A 59 -1.22 5.48 5.14
CA LEU A 59 -1.62 6.87 4.94
C LEU A 59 -1.13 7.78 6.06
N GLU A 60 -1.21 7.34 7.32
CA GLU A 60 -0.67 8.09 8.45
C GLU A 60 0.86 8.22 8.36
N GLN A 61 1.55 7.14 8.02
CA GLN A 61 3.00 7.14 7.77
C GLN A 61 3.40 8.07 6.62
N PHE A 62 2.62 8.09 5.54
CA PHE A 62 2.80 8.99 4.40
C PHE A 62 2.60 10.46 4.82
N ARG A 63 1.56 10.73 5.61
CA ARG A 63 1.25 12.06 6.19
C ARG A 63 2.33 12.56 7.13
N MET A 64 2.86 11.70 8.00
CA MET A 64 3.96 12.04 8.91
C MET A 64 5.26 12.40 8.18
N ARG A 65 5.47 11.87 6.97
CA ARG A 65 6.60 12.22 6.09
C ARG A 65 6.40 13.52 5.31
N GLY A 66 5.27 14.20 5.49
CA GLY A 66 4.99 15.52 4.93
C GLY A 66 4.07 15.54 3.72
N TYR A 67 3.67 14.37 3.19
CA TYR A 67 2.76 14.28 2.04
C TYR A 67 1.31 14.29 2.49
N ARG A 68 0.50 15.25 2.04
CA ARG A 68 -0.82 15.53 2.62
C ARG A 68 -1.95 15.53 1.60
N THR A 69 -1.64 15.31 0.33
CA THR A 69 -2.60 15.45 -0.77
C THR A 69 -2.80 14.16 -1.54
N TRP A 70 -3.98 14.04 -2.12
CA TRP A 70 -4.32 12.95 -3.04
C TRP A 70 -3.37 12.89 -4.25
N GLY A 71 -2.97 14.04 -4.78
CA GLY A 71 -2.04 14.10 -5.92
C GLY A 71 -0.64 13.62 -5.58
N GLU A 72 -0.16 13.85 -4.36
CA GLU A 72 1.12 13.29 -3.89
C GLU A 72 1.04 11.78 -3.73
N LEU A 73 -0.06 11.28 -3.15
CA LEU A 73 -0.26 9.84 -3.01
C LEU A 73 -0.26 9.14 -4.37
N LEU A 74 -1.02 9.68 -5.34
CA LEU A 74 -1.06 9.15 -6.70
C LEU A 74 0.32 9.14 -7.38
N ARG A 75 1.15 10.16 -7.14
CA ARG A 75 2.52 10.21 -7.68
C ARG A 75 3.45 9.22 -6.99
N ALA A 76 3.33 9.08 -5.67
CA ALA A 76 4.15 8.16 -4.88
C ALA A 76 3.86 6.69 -5.22
N THR A 77 2.62 6.39 -5.63
CA THR A 77 2.18 5.03 -5.99
C THR A 77 2.02 4.85 -7.50
N ASP A 78 2.59 5.73 -8.32
CA ASP A 78 2.60 5.52 -9.77
C ASP A 78 3.61 4.43 -10.10
N SER A 79 3.13 3.30 -10.64
CA SER A 79 3.90 2.05 -10.75
C SER A 79 5.15 2.16 -11.63
N GLN A 80 5.35 3.28 -12.33
CA GLN A 80 6.57 3.62 -13.07
C GLN A 80 7.82 3.69 -12.17
N MET A 81 7.65 3.86 -10.86
CA MET A 81 8.78 3.90 -9.91
C MET A 81 9.37 2.50 -9.63
N ARG A 82 8.62 1.41 -9.86
CA ARG A 82 9.14 0.03 -9.73
C ARG A 82 10.09 -0.38 -10.85
N SER A 83 10.02 0.25 -12.02
CA SER A 83 10.80 -0.13 -13.20
C SER A 83 12.21 0.46 -13.24
N ILE A 84 12.60 1.31 -12.29
CA ILE A 84 13.88 2.05 -12.31
C ILE A 84 14.96 1.42 -11.39
N SER A 85 14.62 0.40 -10.59
CA SER A 85 15.62 -0.36 -9.83
C SER A 85 15.87 -1.73 -10.47
N PHE A 86 16.77 -1.75 -11.45
CA PHE A 86 17.54 -2.94 -11.85
C PHE A 86 19.02 -2.53 -11.99
#